data_AF-A0A2V8F8L7-F1
#
_entry.id   AF-A0A2V8F8L7-F1
#
_cell.length_a   1.000
_cell.length_b   1.000
_cell.length_c   1.000
_cell.angle_alpha   90.00
_cell.angle_beta   90.00
_cell.angle_gamma   90.00
#
_symmetry.space_group_name_H-M   'P 1'
#
loop_
_entity.id
_entity.type
_entity.pdbx_description
1 polymer ?
#
loop_
_entity_poly.entity_id
_entity_poly.type
_entity_poly.pdbx_seq_one_letter_code
_entity_poly.pdbx_strand_id
1 'polypeptide(L)'
;MTLYQTLGVFGNWISPPMLAIEIAIDYSYHRGMKVSVAEAKNTLPKLIKAVEDGESVTIYRHGTPVVDIVRTIKAHPEKPRFGTLKDKVMAHDPDWWKPMTDDEVEAFLDGR
;
A
#
# COMPACT_ATOMS: atom_id res chain seq x y z
N MET A 1 -33.44 -54.36 27.62
CA MET A 1 -32.50 -55.43 27.21
C MET A 1 -31.82 -54.93 25.93
N THR A 2 -30.48 -55.01 25.89
CA THR A 2 -29.54 -54.69 24.78
C THR A 2 -29.50 -53.24 24.27
N LEU A 3 -28.37 -52.52 24.24
CA LEU A 3 -27.03 -52.68 24.83
C LEU A 3 -26.37 -51.29 24.71
N TYR A 4 -25.74 -50.81 25.78
CA TYR A 4 -24.88 -49.63 25.82
C TYR A 4 -23.50 -49.92 25.20
N GLN A 5 -22.82 -48.86 24.72
CA GLN A 5 -21.39 -48.67 24.38
C GLN A 5 -21.17 -48.27 22.90
N THR A 6 -20.40 -47.26 22.50
CA THR A 6 -19.33 -46.46 23.14
C THR A 6 -18.96 -45.28 22.22
N LEU A 7 -18.25 -44.29 22.79
CA LEU A 7 -17.54 -43.13 22.18
C LEU A 7 -18.43 -41.88 22.05
N GLY A 8 -18.13 -40.74 22.68
CA GLY A 8 -17.00 -40.32 23.48
C GLY A 8 -17.32 -38.90 23.98
N VAL A 9 -16.93 -38.63 25.22
CA VAL A 9 -17.09 -37.36 25.91
C VAL A 9 -16.39 -36.26 25.09
N PHE A 10 -17.12 -35.32 24.50
CA PHE A 10 -16.55 -34.04 24.09
C PHE A 10 -17.38 -32.92 24.71
N GLY A 11 -16.67 -32.10 25.47
CA GLY A 11 -17.20 -31.13 26.40
C GLY A 11 -18.17 -30.14 25.79
N ASN A 12 -18.93 -29.54 26.68
CA ASN A 12 -19.86 -28.45 26.47
C ASN A 12 -19.12 -27.21 25.91
N TRP A 13 -18.84 -27.18 24.60
CA TRP A 13 -18.41 -25.98 23.90
C TRP A 13 -19.63 -25.09 23.73
N ILE A 14 -19.88 -24.24 24.71
CA ILE A 14 -20.77 -23.09 24.55
C ILE A 14 -20.12 -22.24 23.45
N SER A 15 -20.55 -22.40 22.21
CA SER A 15 -20.19 -21.48 21.13
C SER A 15 -20.54 -20.08 21.63
N PRO A 16 -19.56 -19.16 21.75
CA PRO A 16 -19.88 -17.79 22.13
C PRO A 16 -20.89 -17.27 21.11
N PRO A 17 -21.90 -16.49 21.53
CA PRO A 17 -22.77 -15.83 20.56
C PRO A 17 -21.87 -15.07 19.59
N MET A 18 -22.05 -15.27 18.28
CA MET A 18 -21.23 -14.69 17.20
C MET A 18 -20.91 -13.20 17.40
N LEU A 19 -21.82 -12.46 18.03
CA LEU A 19 -21.66 -11.06 18.44
C LEU A 19 -20.42 -10.81 19.32
N ALA A 20 -20.09 -11.71 20.25
CA ALA A 20 -18.94 -11.55 21.13
C ALA A 20 -17.60 -11.67 20.38
N ILE A 21 -17.55 -12.49 19.32
CA ILE A 21 -16.35 -12.66 18.49
C ILE A 21 -16.19 -11.45 17.55
N GLU A 22 -17.28 -10.98 16.91
CA GLU A 22 -17.24 -9.78 16.07
C GLU A 22 -16.79 -8.55 16.86
N ILE A 23 -17.34 -8.36 18.07
CA ILE A 23 -16.96 -7.28 18.97
C ILE A 23 -15.46 -7.37 19.34
N ALA A 24 -14.98 -8.56 19.73
CA ALA A 24 -13.58 -8.73 20.12
C ALA A 24 -12.60 -8.48 18.95
N ILE A 25 -12.98 -8.87 17.73
CA ILE A 25 -12.20 -8.58 16.52
C ILE A 25 -12.19 -7.07 16.26
N ASP A 26 -13.35 -6.40 16.28
CA ASP A 26 -13.44 -4.96 16.05
C ASP A 26 -12.61 -4.18 17.08
N TYR A 27 -12.72 -4.48 18.38
CA TYR A 27 -11.91 -3.83 19.41
C TYR A 27 -10.41 -4.19 19.38
N SER A 28 -10.04 -5.38 18.92
CA SER A 28 -8.64 -5.83 18.87
C SER A 28 -7.85 -5.26 17.69
N TYR A 29 -8.50 -4.94 16.56
CA TYR A 29 -7.85 -4.31 15.40
C TYR A 29 -7.72 -2.79 15.53
N HIS A 30 -8.53 -2.14 16.39
CA HIS A 30 -8.49 -0.70 16.63
C HIS A 30 -7.46 -0.27 17.68
N ARG A 31 -6.30 -0.93 17.75
CA ARG A 31 -5.18 -0.48 18.60
C ARG A 31 -4.49 0.79 18.05
N GLY A 32 -4.97 1.30 16.93
CA GLY A 32 -4.48 2.50 16.25
C GLY A 32 -5.13 3.81 16.70
N MET A 33 -4.64 4.91 16.14
CA MET A 33 -5.11 6.27 16.42
C MET A 33 -6.58 6.45 16.01
N LYS A 34 -7.37 7.03 16.92
CA LYS A 34 -8.80 7.30 16.72
C LYS A 34 -9.02 8.79 16.48
N VAL A 35 -9.63 9.15 15.35
CA VAL A 35 -9.81 10.55 14.96
C VAL A 35 -11.26 10.82 14.57
N SER A 36 -11.81 11.96 14.99
CA SER A 36 -13.17 12.33 14.57
C SER A 36 -13.22 12.78 13.11
N VAL A 37 -14.37 12.67 12.44
CA VAL A 37 -14.53 13.19 11.06
C VAL A 37 -14.16 14.68 10.95
N ALA A 38 -14.53 15.49 11.96
CA ALA A 38 -14.25 16.93 11.95
C ALA A 38 -12.74 17.22 12.03
N GLU A 39 -12.03 16.47 12.88
CA GLU A 39 -10.59 16.59 13.04
C GLU A 39 -9.83 16.03 11.83
N ALA A 40 -10.28 14.89 11.29
CA ALA A 40 -9.71 14.26 10.12
C ALA A 40 -9.79 15.18 8.88
N LYS A 41 -10.89 15.91 8.72
CA LYS A 41 -11.03 16.89 7.63
C LYS A 41 -9.92 17.95 7.64
N ASN A 42 -9.53 18.41 8.83
CA ASN A 42 -8.55 19.49 8.98
C ASN A 42 -7.10 18.97 9.00
N THR A 43 -6.89 17.70 9.38
CA THR A 43 -5.56 17.12 9.61
C THR A 43 -5.24 15.95 8.67
N LEU A 44 -6.02 15.76 7.59
CA LEU A 44 -5.87 14.66 6.65
C LEU A 44 -4.42 14.44 6.17
N PRO A 45 -3.63 15.46 5.81
CA PRO A 45 -2.25 15.24 5.39
C PRO A 45 -1.36 14.63 6.47
N LYS A 46 -1.60 14.96 7.75
CA LYS A 46 -0.88 14.39 8.89
C LYS A 46 -1.27 12.93 9.11
N LEU A 47 -2.57 12.62 8.97
CA LEU A 47 -3.07 11.25 9.09
C LEU A 47 -2.53 10.35 7.99
N ILE A 48 -2.40 10.86 6.76
CA ILE A 48 -1.78 10.12 5.66
C ILE A 48 -0.33 9.77 5.99
N LYS A 49 0.46 10.75 6.47
CA LYS A 49 1.86 10.50 6.88
C LYS A 49 1.96 9.45 7.98
N ALA A 50 1.11 9.55 9.01
CA ALA A 50 1.06 8.55 10.08
C ALA A 50 0.86 7.13 9.53
N VAL A 51 -0.05 6.97 8.56
CA VAL A 51 -0.32 5.69 7.90
C VAL A 51 0.82 5.24 6.98
N GLU A 52 1.50 6.16 6.32
CA GLU A 52 2.71 5.87 5.54
C GLU A 52 3.85 5.37 6.42
N ASP A 53 3.99 5.92 7.63
CA ASP A 53 4.97 5.52 8.65
C ASP A 53 4.62 4.18 9.32
N GLY A 54 3.43 3.64 9.05
CA GLY A 54 2.99 2.32 9.52
C GLY A 54 2.02 2.36 10.69
N GLU A 55 1.51 3.53 11.08
CA GLU A 55 0.46 3.64 12.08
C GLU A 55 -0.90 3.24 11.50
N SER A 56 -1.76 2.66 12.33
CA SER A 56 -3.16 2.37 11.97
C SER A 56 -4.02 3.56 12.38
N VAL A 57 -4.85 4.08 11.48
CA VAL A 57 -5.72 5.24 11.76
C VAL A 57 -7.16 4.91 11.40
N THR A 58 -8.05 5.04 12.38
CA THR A 58 -9.50 4.87 12.19
C THR A 58 -10.22 6.19 12.43
N ILE A 59 -11.10 6.55 11.50
CA ILE A 59 -11.97 7.71 11.57
C ILE A 59 -13.32 7.32 12.17
N TYR A 60 -13.73 8.07 13.18
CA TYR A 60 -14.99 7.90 13.91
C TYR A 60 -15.98 9.03 13.60
N ARG A 61 -17.27 8.67 13.51
CA ARG A 61 -18.39 9.59 13.46
C ARG A 61 -19.36 9.27 14.60
N HIS A 62 -19.61 10.25 15.47
CA HIS A 62 -20.49 10.08 16.64
C HIS A 62 -20.16 8.83 17.49
N GLY A 63 -18.87 8.54 17.69
CA GLY A 63 -18.41 7.39 18.49
C GLY A 63 -18.46 6.04 17.77
N THR A 64 -18.91 6.00 16.51
CA THR A 64 -18.90 4.79 15.68
C THR A 64 -17.72 4.84 14.69
N PRO A 65 -16.92 3.77 14.55
CA PRO A 65 -15.89 3.71 13.51
C PRO A 65 -16.55 3.68 12.13
N VAL A 66 -16.01 4.45 11.18
CA VAL A 66 -16.61 4.58 9.84
C VAL A 66 -15.64 4.22 8.73
N VAL A 67 -14.37 4.59 8.87
CA VAL A 67 -13.35 4.39 7.83
C VAL A 67 -12.00 4.13 8.46
N ASP A 68 -11.29 3.13 7.96
CA ASP A 68 -9.86 2.93 8.22
C ASP A 68 -9.03 3.51 7.09
N ILE A 69 -7.98 4.24 7.44
CA ILE A 69 -6.98 4.71 6.47
C ILE A 69 -5.90 3.64 6.40
N VAL A 70 -5.75 3.02 5.24
CA VAL A 70 -4.78 1.95 4.98
C VAL A 70 -3.78 2.42 3.93
N ARG A 71 -2.50 2.15 4.17
CA ARG A 71 -1.44 2.42 3.20
C ARG A 71 -1.68 1.59 1.94
N THR A 72 -1.72 2.24 0.78
CA THR A 72 -1.77 1.50 -0.48
C THR A 72 -0.39 0.90 -0.81
N ILE A 73 -0.36 -0.36 -1.22
CA ILE A 73 0.89 -1.09 -1.51
C ILE A 73 1.41 -0.77 -2.93
N LYS A 74 0.61 -0.10 -3.77
CA LYS A 74 0.96 0.21 -5.16
C LYS A 74 0.78 1.69 -5.50
N ALA A 75 1.89 2.35 -5.81
CA ALA A 75 2.08 3.12 -7.05
C ALA A 75 3.47 3.78 -7.01
N HIS A 76 4.53 3.00 -6.85
CA HIS A 76 5.76 3.47 -7.51
C HIS A 76 5.53 3.16 -8.98
N PRO A 77 5.47 4.17 -9.88
CA PRO A 77 5.66 3.88 -11.29
C PRO A 77 6.93 3.03 -11.37
N GLU A 78 6.84 1.86 -12.01
CA GLU A 78 8.00 0.99 -12.14
C GLU A 78 9.12 1.85 -12.71
N LYS A 79 10.14 2.13 -11.88
CA LYS A 79 11.29 2.91 -12.34
C LYS A 79 11.82 2.19 -13.57
N PRO A 80 12.00 2.87 -14.71
CA PRO A 80 12.52 2.21 -15.91
C PRO A 80 13.79 1.45 -15.53
N ARG A 81 13.77 0.13 -15.68
CA ARG A 81 14.94 -0.69 -15.38
C ARG A 81 16.04 -0.30 -16.37
N PHE A 82 17.24 -0.05 -15.88
CA PHE A 82 18.39 0.20 -16.75
C PHE A 82 18.52 -0.97 -17.75
N GLY A 83 18.60 -0.66 -19.04
CA GLY A 83 18.62 -1.65 -20.12
C GLY A 83 17.27 -2.01 -20.75
N THR A 84 16.14 -1.41 -20.37
CA THR A 84 14.84 -1.59 -21.08
C THR A 84 14.86 -1.15 -22.55
N LEU A 85 15.79 -0.28 -22.91
CA LEU A 85 16.04 0.18 -24.27
C LEU A 85 17.22 -0.54 -24.94
N LYS A 86 17.83 -1.53 -24.27
CA LYS A 86 18.85 -2.38 -24.89
C LYS A 86 18.25 -2.99 -26.17
N ASP A 87 19.03 -2.94 -27.25
CA ASP A 87 18.65 -3.45 -28.58
C ASP A 87 17.50 -2.70 -29.29
N LYS A 88 16.94 -1.65 -28.67
CA LYS A 88 15.96 -0.74 -29.29
C LYS A 88 16.55 0.60 -29.70
N VAL A 89 17.74 0.93 -29.21
CA VAL A 89 18.50 2.12 -29.64
C VAL A 89 19.32 1.74 -30.87
N MET A 90 19.00 2.34 -32.00
CA MET A 90 19.77 2.18 -33.24
C MET A 90 20.72 3.37 -33.37
N ALA A 91 22.01 3.10 -33.48
CA ALA A 91 22.99 4.12 -33.83
C ALA A 91 22.78 4.50 -35.30
N HIS A 92 22.29 5.71 -35.55
CA HIS A 92 22.11 6.22 -36.92
C HIS A 92 23.45 6.60 -37.56
N ASP A 93 24.36 7.12 -36.75
CA ASP A 93 25.73 7.42 -37.14
C ASP A 93 26.66 6.34 -36.57
N PRO A 94 27.35 5.55 -37.40
CA PRO A 94 28.34 4.56 -36.95
C PRO A 94 29.55 5.17 -36.21
N ASP A 95 29.83 6.45 -36.44
CA ASP A 95 30.98 7.19 -35.94
C ASP A 95 30.61 8.18 -34.82
N TRP A 96 29.40 8.07 -34.26
CA TRP A 96 28.89 8.94 -33.19
C TRP A 96 29.82 9.10 -31.98
N TRP A 97 30.70 8.11 -31.75
CA TRP A 97 31.64 8.07 -30.64
C TRP A 97 32.95 8.83 -30.90
N LYS A 98 33.18 9.28 -32.15
CA LYS A 98 34.35 10.06 -32.51
C LYS A 98 34.15 11.52 -32.08
N PRO A 99 35.23 12.21 -31.67
CA PRO A 99 35.15 13.65 -31.44
C PRO A 99 34.82 14.35 -32.76
N MET A 100 33.88 15.28 -32.71
CA MET A 100 33.56 16.16 -33.85
C MET A 100 34.77 17.02 -34.20
N THR A 101 34.89 17.37 -35.47
CA THR A 101 35.88 18.35 -35.95
C THR A 101 35.44 19.78 -35.61
N ASP A 102 36.40 20.69 -35.52
CA ASP A 102 36.12 22.09 -35.15
C ASP A 102 35.12 22.75 -36.11
N ASP A 103 35.18 22.42 -37.41
CA ASP A 103 34.26 22.91 -38.43
C ASP A 103 32.83 22.37 -38.26
N GLU A 104 32.68 21.10 -37.85
CA GLU A 104 31.38 20.49 -37.56
C GLU A 104 30.77 21.05 -36.26
N VAL A 105 31.61 21.37 -35.28
CA VAL A 105 31.20 22.02 -34.04
C VAL A 105 30.70 23.43 -34.34
N GLU A 106 31.40 24.21 -35.15
CA GLU A 106 30.97 25.53 -35.57
C GLU A 106 29.63 25.47 -36.32
N ALA A 107 29.47 24.52 -37.25
CA ALA A 107 28.21 24.30 -37.96
C ALA A 107 27.03 23.86 -37.06
N PHE A 108 27.29 23.06 -36.01
CA PHE A 108 26.27 22.68 -35.03
C PHE A 108 25.85 23.85 -34.14
N LEU A 109 26.80 24.71 -33.76
CA LEU A 109 26.57 25.87 -32.90
C LEU A 109 25.96 27.06 -33.66
N ASP A 110 26.24 27.20 -34.96
CA ASP A 110 25.66 28.23 -35.85
C ASP A 110 24.19 27.90 -36.25
N GLY A 111 23.68 26.74 -35.82
CA GLY A 111 22.35 26.25 -36.16
C GLY A 111 21.19 27.13 -35.67
N ARG A 112 20.59 27.87 -36.60
CA ARG A 112 19.17 28.24 -36.58
C ARG A 112 18.29 27.05 -36.96
#